data_AF-A0AAW0J3K9-F1
#
_entry.id   AF-A0AAW0J3K9-F1
#
_cell.length_a   1.000
_cell.length_b   1.000
_cell.length_c   1.000
_cell.angle_alpha   90.00
_cell.angle_beta   90.00
_cell.angle_gamma   90.00
#
_symmetry.space_group_name_H-M   'P 1'
#
loop_
_entity.id
_entity.type
_entity.pdbx_description
1 polymer ?
#
loop_
_entity_poly.entity_id
_entity_poly.type
_entity_poly.pdbx_seq_one_letter_code
_entity_poly.pdbx_strand_id
1 'polypeptide(L)'
;METLFSDFTLSLPFKAQITELLKSQGINFDKNLKEGIDSVDFAALMLKSGLLGSHSAFTWVTFHGAYDIAHLMKILIQQPLSYDLMGFMNLV
;
A
#
# COMPACT_ATOMS: atom_id res chain seq x y z
N MET A 1 -4.04 -4.29 4.27
CA MET A 1 -2.61 -3.90 4.30
C MET A 1 -2.44 -2.39 4.45
N GLU A 2 -3.25 -1.57 3.78
CA GLU A 2 -3.13 -0.10 3.79
C GLU A 2 -3.31 0.57 5.16
N THR A 3 -4.07 -0.05 6.06
CA THR A 3 -4.40 0.50 7.39
C THR A 3 -3.23 0.51 8.38
N LEU A 4 -2.04 0.10 7.95
CA LEU A 4 -0.80 0.06 8.75
C LEU A 4 0.01 1.36 8.65
N PHE A 5 -0.31 2.21 7.67
CA PHE A 5 0.44 3.43 7.40
C PHE A 5 -0.21 4.64 8.07
N SER A 6 0.59 5.50 8.69
CA SER A 6 0.10 6.66 9.45
C SER A 6 -0.51 7.75 8.57
N ASP A 7 -0.11 7.80 7.30
CA ASP A 7 -0.60 8.69 6.25
C ASP A 7 -1.78 8.11 5.44
N PHE A 8 -2.32 6.95 5.87
CA PHE A 8 -3.48 6.34 5.24
C PHE A 8 -4.71 7.26 5.29
N THR A 9 -5.28 7.53 4.11
CA THR A 9 -6.51 8.33 3.98
C THR A 9 -7.58 7.56 3.23
N LEU A 10 -8.73 7.34 3.89
CA LEU A 10 -9.93 6.86 3.22
C LEU A 10 -10.55 8.01 2.41
N SER A 11 -10.55 7.89 1.08
CA SER A 11 -11.13 8.87 0.16
C SER A 11 -12.21 8.22 -0.73
N LEU A 12 -13.39 7.91 -0.17
CA LEU A 12 -14.52 7.31 -0.89
C LEU A 12 -15.88 7.64 -0.24
N PRO A 13 -17.00 7.54 -0.97
CA PRO A 13 -18.35 7.81 -0.45
C PRO A 13 -18.79 6.87 0.69
N PHE A 14 -18.14 5.70 0.84
CA PHE A 14 -18.44 4.71 1.88
C PHE A 14 -17.48 4.74 3.07
N LYS A 15 -16.70 5.83 3.24
CA LYS A 15 -15.70 5.99 4.30
C LYS A 15 -16.21 5.61 5.69
N ALA A 16 -17.43 6.02 6.05
CA ALA A 16 -18.00 5.75 7.36
C ALA A 16 -18.22 4.24 7.61
N GLN A 17 -18.87 3.55 6.68
CA GLN A 17 -19.17 2.11 6.79
C GLN A 17 -17.89 1.27 6.85
N ILE A 18 -16.89 1.60 6.02
CA ILE A 18 -15.60 0.92 6.03
C ILE A 18 -14.85 1.19 7.35
N THR A 19 -14.90 2.42 7.86
CA THR A 19 -14.26 2.78 9.13
C THR A 19 -14.89 2.01 10.30
N GLU A 20 -16.22 1.90 10.35
CA GLU A 20 -16.93 1.16 11.38
C GLU A 20 -16.63 -0.34 11.32
N LEU A 21 -16.66 -0.92 10.12
CA LEU A 21 -16.29 -2.31 9.89
C LEU A 21 -14.88 -2.59 10.39
N LEU A 22 -13.90 -1.80 9.97
CA LEU A 22 -12.49 -2.00 10.37
C LEU A 22 -12.28 -1.81 11.87
N LYS A 23 -12.97 -0.85 12.50
CA LYS A 23 -12.97 -0.70 13.97
C LYS A 23 -13.52 -1.95 14.66
N SER A 24 -14.60 -2.53 14.16
CA SER A 24 -15.17 -3.77 14.70
C SER A 24 -14.22 -4.98 14.59
N GLN A 25 -13.29 -4.95 13.62
CA GLN A 25 -12.23 -5.96 13.46
C GLN A 25 -10.98 -5.64 14.29
N GLY A 26 -11.03 -4.62 15.16
CA GLY A 26 -9.95 -4.27 16.08
C GLY A 26 -8.95 -3.25 15.56
N ILE A 27 -9.20 -2.60 14.41
CA ILE A 27 -8.33 -1.54 13.90
C ILE A 27 -8.50 -0.26 14.72
N ASN A 28 -7.40 0.21 15.32
CA ASN A 28 -7.34 1.48 16.03
C ASN A 28 -6.71 2.57 15.15
N PHE A 29 -7.57 3.37 14.50
CA PHE A 29 -7.14 4.46 13.62
C PHE A 29 -6.39 5.58 14.35
N ASP A 30 -6.76 5.90 15.60
CA ASP A 30 -6.09 6.95 16.37
C ASP A 30 -4.66 6.54 16.75
N LYS A 31 -4.47 5.25 17.07
CA LYS A 31 -3.14 4.67 17.28
C LYS A 31 -2.34 4.65 15.98
N ASN A 32 -2.94 4.19 14.89
CA ASN A 32 -2.27 4.14 13.59
C ASN A 32 -1.84 5.54 13.10
N LEU A 33 -2.62 6.58 13.36
CA LEU A 33 -2.23 7.95 13.01
C LEU A 33 -1.00 8.44 13.79
N LYS A 34 -0.78 7.95 15.01
CA LYS A 34 0.32 8.38 15.90
C LYS A 34 1.56 7.49 15.80
N GLU A 35 1.36 6.20 15.62
CA GLU A 35 2.38 5.16 15.74
C GLU A 35 2.48 4.27 14.49
N GLY A 36 1.65 4.52 13.47
CA GLY A 36 1.68 3.80 12.20
C GLY A 36 2.95 4.09 11.42
N ILE A 37 3.23 3.22 10.45
CA ILE A 37 4.43 3.30 9.62
C ILE A 37 4.29 4.49 8.66
N ASP A 38 5.32 5.33 8.53
CA ASP A 38 5.36 6.32 7.47
C ASP A 38 5.60 5.63 6.11
N SER A 39 4.72 5.87 5.14
CA SER A 39 4.79 5.19 3.84
C SER A 39 6.05 5.53 3.04
N VAL A 40 6.58 6.75 3.19
CA VAL A 40 7.81 7.20 2.52
C VAL A 40 9.01 6.46 3.09
N ASP A 41 9.10 6.35 4.42
CA ASP A 41 10.17 5.62 5.10
C ASP A 41 10.11 4.12 4.74
N PHE A 42 8.92 3.54 4.70
CA PHE A 42 8.72 2.16 4.24
C PHE A 42 9.20 1.98 2.80
N ALA A 43 8.85 2.88 1.89
CA ALA A 43 9.29 2.83 0.49
C ALA A 43 10.82 2.87 0.38
N ALA A 44 11.47 3.76 1.13
CA ALA A 44 12.92 3.88 1.15
C ALA A 44 13.62 2.60 1.66
N LEU A 45 13.06 1.92 2.66
CA LEU A 45 13.57 0.65 3.16
C LEU A 45 13.36 -0.48 2.15
N MET A 46 12.18 -0.55 1.51
CA MET A 46 11.87 -1.54 0.48
C MET A 46 12.83 -1.44 -0.71
N LEU A 47 13.14 -0.22 -1.18
CA LEU A 47 14.11 0.00 -2.26
C LEU A 47 15.52 -0.50 -1.90
N LYS A 48 15.90 -0.43 -0.62
CA LYS A 48 17.22 -0.89 -0.13
C LYS A 48 17.24 -2.38 0.23
N SER A 49 16.09 -3.03 0.30
CA SER A 49 15.97 -4.41 0.79
C SER A 49 16.47 -5.48 -0.18
N GLY A 50 16.62 -5.14 -1.47
CA GLY A 50 16.92 -6.11 -2.53
C GLY A 50 15.74 -6.99 -2.93
N LEU A 51 14.54 -6.76 -2.39
CA LEU A 51 13.32 -7.52 -2.70
C LEU A 51 12.68 -7.11 -4.04
N LEU A 52 13.06 -5.96 -4.59
CA LEU A 52 12.42 -5.31 -5.73
C LEU A 52 13.26 -5.42 -7.01
N GLY A 53 12.58 -5.34 -8.15
CA GLY A 53 13.18 -5.27 -9.48
C GLY A 53 13.63 -6.61 -10.05
N SER A 54 14.01 -6.58 -11.33
CA SER A 54 14.40 -7.76 -12.12
C SER A 54 15.66 -8.48 -11.61
N HIS A 55 16.46 -7.81 -10.77
CA HIS A 55 17.65 -8.38 -10.15
C HIS A 55 17.38 -9.00 -8.77
N SER A 56 16.14 -8.93 -8.28
CA SER A 56 15.74 -9.59 -7.04
C SER A 56 15.88 -11.10 -7.17
N ALA A 57 16.47 -11.74 -6.16
CA ALA A 57 16.57 -13.20 -6.08
C ALA A 57 15.27 -13.87 -5.59
N PHE A 58 14.22 -13.09 -5.33
CA PHE A 58 12.99 -13.54 -4.68
C PHE A 58 11.80 -13.55 -5.64
N THR A 59 10.92 -14.52 -5.46
CA THR A 59 9.64 -14.60 -6.16
C THR A 59 8.52 -14.06 -5.27
N TRP A 60 7.79 -13.07 -5.77
CA TRP A 60 6.59 -12.55 -5.11
C TRP A 60 5.41 -13.47 -5.38
N VAL A 61 4.71 -13.87 -4.31
CA VAL A 61 3.50 -14.70 -4.39
C VAL A 61 2.35 -13.90 -3.78
N THR A 62 1.24 -13.80 -4.51
CA THR A 62 0.05 -13.05 -4.08
C THR A 62 -1.23 -13.85 -4.38
N PHE A 63 -2.34 -13.46 -3.76
CA PHE A 63 -3.66 -14.07 -3.98
C PHE A 63 -4.69 -12.97 -4.21
N HIS A 64 -5.32 -12.93 -5.40
CA HIS A 64 -6.05 -11.75 -5.87
C HIS A 64 -5.25 -10.44 -5.74
N GLY A 65 -3.92 -10.54 -5.87
CA GLY A 65 -2.98 -9.49 -5.46
C GLY A 65 -2.83 -8.31 -6.42
N ALA A 66 -3.68 -8.18 -7.43
CA ALA A 66 -3.64 -7.02 -8.32
C ALA A 66 -3.73 -5.71 -7.53
N TYR A 67 -4.65 -5.65 -6.54
CA TYR A 67 -4.76 -4.51 -5.64
C TYR A 67 -3.56 -4.40 -4.70
N ASP A 68 -3.05 -5.51 -4.16
CA ASP A 68 -1.90 -5.47 -3.25
C ASP A 68 -0.64 -4.92 -3.94
N ILE A 69 -0.36 -5.37 -5.16
CA ILE A 69 0.75 -4.88 -5.98
C ILE A 69 0.53 -3.42 -6.37
N ALA A 70 -0.69 -3.04 -6.77
CA ALA A 70 -0.98 -1.64 -7.09
C ALA A 70 -0.75 -0.71 -5.89
N HIS A 71 -1.18 -1.09 -4.70
CA HIS A 71 -0.93 -0.30 -3.48
C HIS A 71 0.55 -0.22 -3.15
N LEU A 72 1.29 -1.33 -3.26
CA LEU A 72 2.73 -1.32 -3.06
C LEU A 72 3.41 -0.39 -4.08
N MET A 73 3.05 -0.44 -5.36
CA MET A 73 3.60 0.45 -6.39
C MET A 73 3.25 1.91 -6.11
N LYS A 74 2.04 2.21 -5.63
CA LYS A 74 1.64 3.57 -5.25
C LYS A 74 2.54 4.12 -4.14
N ILE A 75 2.87 3.30 -3.14
CA ILE A 75 3.78 3.64 -2.04
C ILE A 75 5.23 3.82 -2.54
N LEU A 76 5.67 2.96 -3.47
CA LEU A 76 7.05 3.03 -3.97
C LEU A 76 7.28 4.21 -4.92
N ILE A 77 6.30 4.54 -5.75
CA ILE A 77 6.41 5.59 -6.78
C ILE A 77 6.11 6.98 -6.19
N GLN A 78 5.29 7.05 -5.12
CA GLN A 78 4.86 8.31 -4.49
C GLN A 78 4.20 9.29 -5.46
N GLN A 79 3.60 8.76 -6.53
CA GLN A 79 2.83 9.51 -7.53
C GLN A 79 1.57 8.71 -7.92
N PRO A 80 0.58 9.36 -8.55
CA PRO A 80 -0.56 8.64 -9.11
C PRO A 80 -0.10 7.53 -10.06
N LEU A 81 -0.69 6.33 -9.91
CA LEU A 81 -0.46 5.23 -10.85
C LEU A 81 -1.02 5.58 -12.24
N SER A 82 -0.51 4.89 -13.26
CA SER A 82 -1.02 4.98 -14.62
C SER A 82 -2.53 4.71 -14.66
N TYR A 83 -3.23 5.46 -15.51
CA TYR A 83 -4.69 5.35 -15.67
C TYR A 83 -5.11 4.10 -16.45
N ASP A 84 -4.18 3.48 -17.17
CA ASP A 84 -4.41 2.30 -17.98
C ASP A 84 -3.53 1.11 -17.54
N LEU A 85 -4.02 -0.09 -17.85
CA LEU A 85 -3.36 -1.34 -17.48
C LEU A 85 -1.97 -1.46 -18.11
N MET A 86 -1.77 -0.99 -19.34
CA MET A 86 -0.49 -1.13 -20.02
C MET A 86 0.58 -0.26 -19.37
N GLY A 87 0.24 0.99 -19.05
CA GLY A 87 1.09 1.88 -18.27
C GLY A 87 1.43 1.29 -16.91
N PHE A 88 0.46 0.69 -16.21
CA PHE A 88 0.71 0.02 -14.93
C PHE A 88 1.64 -1.19 -15.09
N MET A 89 1.40 -2.05 -16.07
CA MET A 89 2.22 -3.25 -16.30
C MET A 89 3.66 -2.94 -16.71
N ASN A 90 3.93 -1.75 -17.26
CA ASN A 90 5.30 -1.30 -17.55
C ASN A 90 6.09 -0.92 -16.28
N LEU A 91 5.42 -0.74 -15.15
CA LEU A 91 6.05 -0.41 -13.86
C LEU A 91 6.42 -1.65 -13.04
N VAL A 92 5.86 -2.82 -13.38
CA VAL A 92 5.94 -4.07 -12.59
C VAL A 92 6.96 -5.04 -13.19
#